data_AF-A0A820PAH7-F1
#
_entry.id   AF-A0A820PAH7-F1
#
_cell.length_a   1.000
_cell.length_b   1.000
_cell.length_c   1.000
_cell.angle_alpha   90.00
_cell.angle_beta   90.00
_cell.angle_gamma   90.00
#
_symmetry.space_group_name_H-M   'P 1'
#
loop_
_entity.id
_entity.type
_entity.pdbx_description
1 polymer ?
#
loop_
_entity_poly.entity_id
_entity_poly.type
_entity_poly.pdbx_seq_one_letter_code
_entity_poly.pdbx_strand_id
1 'polypeptide(L)' 'MEESIALFRTIVTNRGYRNFPVVLFLNKKDLLEEKTMYSHLVDYFPEFDGPKRDAQAAREFILK' A
#
# COMPACT_ATOMS: atom_id res chain seq x y z
N MET A 1 -6.15 4.26 -4.50
CA MET A 1 -5.49 3.16 -3.76
C MET A 1 -6.50 2.08 -3.37
N GLU A 2 -7.68 2.47 -2.90
CA GLU A 2 -8.81 1.55 -2.61
C GLU A 2 -9.08 0.55 -3.73
N GLU A 3 -9.13 1.01 -4.98
CA GLU A 3 -9.36 0.14 -6.15
C GLU A 3 -8.28 -0.96 -6.29
N SER A 4 -7.00 -0.60 -6.16
CA SER A 4 -5.90 -1.55 -6.24
C SER A 4 -5.94 -2.58 -5.10
N ILE A 5 -6.33 -2.16 -3.89
CA ILE A 5 -6.51 -3.05 -2.74
C ILE A 5 -7.68 -4.01 -2.97
N ALA A 6 -8.82 -3.51 -3.45
CA ALA A 6 -10.00 -4.33 -3.75
C ALA A 6 -9.72 -5.38 -4.84
N LEU A 7 -8.98 -4.99 -5.88
CA LEU A 7 -8.61 -5.86 -6.98
C LEU A 7 -7.59 -6.91 -6.53
N PHE A 8 -6.59 -6.52 -5.72
CA PHE A 8 -5.64 -7.47 -5.13
C PHE A 8 -6.36 -8.49 -4.22
N ARG A 9 -7.26 -8.02 -3.33
CA ARG A 9 -8.10 -8.90 -2.49
C ARG A 9 -8.87 -9.89 -3.33
N THR A 10 -9.48 -9.45 -4.43
CA THR A 10 -10.24 -10.33 -5.33
C THR A 10 -9.34 -11.42 -5.94
N ILE A 11 -8.12 -11.10 -6.37
CA ILE A 11 -7.18 -12.07 -6.93
C ILE A 11 -6.73 -13.10 -5.89
N VAL A 12 -6.27 -12.64 -4.71
CA VAL A 12 -5.72 -13.55 -3.68
C VAL A 12 -6.78 -14.39 -2.98
N THR A 13 -8.03 -13.92 -2.91
CA THR A 13 -9.14 -14.68 -2.29
C THR A 13 -9.81 -15.66 -3.27
N ASN A 14 -9.60 -15.49 -4.57
CA ASN A 14 -10.21 -16.34 -5.57
C ASN A 14 -9.62 -17.76 -5.51
N ARG A 15 -10.51 -18.75 -5.34
CA ARG A 15 -10.15 -20.17 -5.15
C ARG A 15 -9.35 -20.73 -6.33
N GLY A 16 -9.49 -20.19 -7.53
CA GLY A 16 -8.74 -20.59 -8.72
C GLY A 16 -7.24 -20.28 -8.64
N TYR A 17 -6.83 -19.35 -7.77
CA TYR A 17 -5.43 -18.93 -7.66
C TYR A 17 -4.72 -19.43 -6.39
N ARG A 18 -5.38 -20.26 -5.56
CA ARG A 18 -4.83 -20.73 -4.27
C ARG A 18 -3.47 -21.43 -4.35
N ASN A 19 -3.15 -22.05 -5.47
CA ASN A 19 -1.91 -22.81 -5.66
C ASN A 19 -0.88 -22.07 -6.53
N PHE A 20 -1.18 -20.84 -6.96
CA PHE A 20 -0.27 -20.05 -7.78
C PHE A 20 0.51 -19.07 -6.89
N PRO A 21 1.83 -18.93 -7.11
CA PRO A 21 2.61 -17.92 -6.41
C PRO A 21 2.12 -16.53 -6.84
N VAL A 22 1.77 -15.69 -5.85
CA VAL A 22 1.42 -14.29 -6.07
C VAL A 22 2.55 -13.42 -5.55
N VAL A 23 3.07 -12.54 -6.41
CA VAL A 23 4.12 -11.57 -6.06
C VAL A 23 3.54 -10.17 -6.19
N LEU A 24 3.56 -9.41 -5.10
CA LEU A 24 3.12 -8.02 -5.06
C LEU A 24 4.31 -7.07 -5.26
N PHE A 25 4.27 -6.26 -6.31
CA PHE A 25 5.25 -5.19 -6.54
C PHE A 25 4.64 -3.83 -6.21
N LEU A 26 5.13 -3.20 -5.13
CA LEU A 26 4.88 -1.78 -4.87
C LEU A 26 5.81 -0.94 -5.77
N ASN A 27 5.28 -0.52 -6.91
CA ASN A 27 5.98 0.34 -7.86
C ASN A 27 5.90 1.82 -7.44
N LYS A 28 6.76 2.67 -8.03
CA LYS A 28 6.79 4.13 -7.79
C LYS A 28 7.22 4.54 -6.36
N LYS A 29 8.22 3.85 -5.81
CA LYS A 29 8.75 4.14 -4.46
C LYS A 29 9.34 5.54 -4.36
N ASP A 30 10.00 5.99 -5.41
CA ASP A 30 10.50 7.36 -5.61
C ASP A 30 9.39 8.41 -5.44
N LEU A 31 8.23 8.20 -6.08
CA LEU A 31 7.09 9.11 -5.95
C LEU A 31 6.46 9.06 -4.56
N LEU A 32 6.47 7.91 -3.88
CA LEU A 32 6.00 7.81 -2.50
C LEU A 32 6.90 8.63 -1.56
N GLU A 33 8.21 8.53 -1.73
CA GLU A 33 9.20 9.30 -0.95
C GLU A 33 8.99 10.81 -1.14
N GLU A 34 8.79 11.25 -2.37
CA GLU A 34 8.53 12.66 -2.67
C GLU A 34 7.19 13.12 -2.08
N LYS A 35 6.10 12.37 -2.32
CA LYS A 35 4.75 12.75 -1.88
C LYS A 35 4.58 12.80 -0.39
N THR A 36 5.26 11.91 0.34
CA THR A 36 5.13 11.83 1.81
C THR A 36 5.61 13.11 2.51
N MET A 37 6.44 13.92 1.85
CA MET A 37 6.94 15.20 2.38
C MET A 37 5.85 16.27 2.50
N TYR A 38 4.90 16.28 1.56
CA TYR A 38 3.88 17.34 1.44
C TYR A 38 2.44 16.82 1.56
N SER A 39 2.22 15.52 1.38
CA SER A 39 0.92 14.86 1.49
C SER A 39 1.02 13.77 2.55
N HIS A 40 0.27 13.91 3.65
CA HIS A 40 0.35 12.99 4.77
C HIS A 40 -0.60 11.81 4.59
N LEU A 41 -0.11 10.60 4.86
CA LEU A 41 -0.90 9.39 4.66
C LEU A 41 -2.15 9.34 5.56
N VAL A 42 -2.08 9.93 6.76
CA VAL A 42 -3.19 10.01 7.72
C VAL A 42 -4.41 10.76 7.18
N ASP A 43 -4.22 11.68 6.24
CA ASP A 43 -5.32 12.44 5.63
C ASP A 43 -6.20 11.56 4.73
N TYR A 44 -5.66 10.41 4.29
CA TYR A 44 -6.34 9.44 3.41
C TYR A 44 -6.60 8.09 4.10
N PHE A 45 -5.75 7.73 5.06
CA PHE A 45 -5.80 6.51 5.86
C PHE A 45 -5.78 6.90 7.35
N PRO A 46 -6.94 7.22 7.95
CA PRO A 46 -7.02 7.65 9.35
C PRO A 46 -6.45 6.63 10.34
N GLU A 47 -6.36 5.36 9.95
CA GLU A 47 -5.76 4.27 10.71
C GLU A 47 -4.21 4.29 10.72
N PHE A 48 -3.57 5.14 9.91
CA PHE A 48 -2.13 5.32 9.91
C PHE A 48 -1.69 6.16 11.12
N ASP A 49 -1.02 5.52 12.08
CA ASP A 49 -0.48 6.11 13.31
C ASP A 49 1.02 6.45 13.22
N GLY A 50 1.62 6.26 12.03
CA GLY A 50 3.04 6.50 11.81
C GLY A 50 3.43 7.99 11.73
N PRO A 51 4.74 8.28 11.83
CA PRO A 51 5.25 9.65 11.77
C PRO A 51 4.98 10.33 10.43
N LYS A 52 4.72 11.64 10.46
CA LYS A 52 4.61 12.47 9.25
C LYS A 52 5.96 12.54 8.54
N ARG A 53 5.92 12.61 7.21
CA ARG A 53 7.11 12.72 6.35
C ARG A 53 8.06 11.52 6.41
N ASP A 54 7.57 10.39 6.89
CA ASP A 54 8.31 9.13 6.89
C ASP A 54 7.78 8.20 5.80
N ALA A 55 8.50 8.17 4.68
CA ALA A 55 8.16 7.32 3.54
C ALA A 55 8.35 5.82 3.86
N GLN A 56 9.24 5.47 4.79
CA GLN A 56 9.43 4.09 5.20
C GLN A 56 8.24 3.61 6.01
N ALA A 57 7.82 4.37 7.03
CA ALA A 57 6.64 4.05 7.83
C ALA A 57 5.38 3.98 6.95
N ALA A 58 5.22 4.92 6.01
CA ALA A 58 4.13 4.91 5.04
C ALA A 58 4.13 3.62 4.19
N ARG A 59 5.29 3.20 3.69
CA ARG A 59 5.43 1.97 2.89
C ARG A 59 5.14 0.72 3.70
N GLU A 60 5.62 0.65 4.94
CA GLU A 60 5.38 -0.49 5.84
C GLU A 60 3.90 -0.62 6.19
N PHE A 61 3.20 0.49 6.39
CA PHE A 61 1.75 0.50 6.56
C PHE A 61 1.01 -0.06 5.33
N ILE A 62 1.42 0.33 4.12
CA ILE A 62 0.81 -0.17 2.86
C ILE A 62 1.02 -1.67 2.65
N LEU A 63 2.13 -2.22 3.18
CA LEU A 63 2.45 -3.65 3.07
C LEU A 63 1.70 -4.52 4.09
N LYS A 64 1.13 -3.93 5.13
CA LYS A 64 0.45 -4.62 6.23
C LYS A 64 -0.97 -5.02 5.86
#